data_AF-A0A957MXA5-F1
#
_entry.id   AF-A0A957MXA5-F1
#
_cell.length_a   1.000
_cell.length_b   1.000
_cell.length_c   1.000
_cell.angle_alpha   90.00
_cell.angle_beta   90.00
_cell.angle_gamma   90.00
#
_symmetry.space_group_name_H-M   'P 1'
#
loop_
_entity.id
_entity.type
_entity.pdbx_description
1 polymer ?
#
loop_
_entity_poly.entity_id
_entity_poly.type
_entity_poly.pdbx_seq_one_letter_code
_entity_poly.pdbx_strand_id
1 'polypeptide(L)'
;PWNEFECGSNYARSMAAYALLNAFSGFEFDMVRGHVGFRPVRMENGRFRCFWSLDSGWGEVEVTPSGAELRVLYGQLELRSLALPLAGAAVTSVRLGAEEVTFGQDGNSIRLDERVTVLADAALRVHFD
;
A
#
# COMPACT_ATOMS: atom_id res chain seq x y z
N PRO A 1 44.15 -14.55 6.69
CA PRO A 1 42.74 -14.70 7.16
C PRO A 1 41.89 -15.23 6.00
N TRP A 2 41.56 -16.52 6.08
CA TRP A 2 40.94 -17.33 5.03
C TRP A 2 39.45 -16.98 4.90
N ASN A 3 38.98 -16.73 3.68
CA ASN A 3 37.59 -16.41 3.38
C ASN A 3 36.97 -17.61 2.63
N GLU A 4 35.86 -18.15 3.14
CA GLU A 4 35.08 -19.20 2.48
C GLU A 4 34.32 -18.62 1.27
N PHE A 5 34.30 -19.38 0.17
CA PHE A 5 33.80 -18.95 -1.13
C PHE A 5 32.28 -19.09 -1.33
N GLU A 6 31.47 -19.15 -0.27
CA GLU A 6 30.03 -19.50 -0.40
C GLU A 6 29.02 -18.44 0.05
N CYS A 7 29.44 -17.22 0.40
CA CYS A 7 28.50 -16.12 0.63
C CYS A 7 28.74 -14.97 -0.34
N GLY A 8 28.04 -15.04 -1.48
CA GLY A 8 27.84 -13.90 -2.39
C GLY A 8 27.38 -12.68 -1.59
N SER A 9 28.32 -11.77 -1.33
CA SER A 9 28.27 -10.89 -0.17
C SER A 9 27.30 -9.70 -0.24
N ASN A 10 26.45 -9.58 -1.25
CA ASN A 10 25.74 -8.30 -1.49
C ASN A 10 24.23 -8.34 -1.78
N TYR A 11 23.58 -9.50 -1.92
CA TYR A 11 22.14 -9.54 -2.23
C TYR A 11 21.25 -9.96 -1.06
N ALA A 12 21.63 -11.01 -0.31
CA ALA A 12 20.77 -11.56 0.73
C ALA A 12 20.53 -10.59 1.91
N ARG A 13 21.56 -9.82 2.31
CA ARG A 13 21.45 -8.87 3.45
C ARG A 13 20.60 -7.64 3.12
N SER A 14 20.72 -7.14 1.89
CA SER A 14 19.94 -5.99 1.42
C SER A 14 18.47 -6.37 1.21
N MET A 15 18.20 -7.57 0.68
CA MET A 15 16.82 -8.07 0.58
C MET A 15 16.22 -8.43 1.94
N ALA A 16 17.02 -8.81 2.95
CA ALA A 16 16.53 -9.02 4.31
C ALA A 16 15.96 -7.74 4.93
N ALA A 17 16.55 -6.57 4.64
CA ALA A 17 16.02 -5.28 5.08
C ALA A 17 14.67 -4.96 4.41
N TYR A 18 14.50 -5.30 3.12
CA TYR A 18 13.22 -5.13 2.42
C TYR A 18 12.16 -6.15 2.87
N ALA A 19 12.56 -7.38 3.18
CA ALA A 19 11.66 -8.39 3.74
C ALA A 19 11.06 -7.94 5.08
N LEU A 20 11.85 -7.26 5.93
CA LEU A 20 11.34 -6.65 7.16
C LEU A 20 10.30 -5.56 6.88
N LEU A 21 10.50 -4.73 5.85
CA LEU A 21 9.52 -3.70 5.46
C LEU A 21 8.18 -4.32 5.06
N ASN A 22 8.19 -5.37 4.23
CA ASN A 22 6.97 -6.09 3.83
C ASN A 22 6.28 -6.75 5.02
N ALA A 23 7.05 -7.45 5.87
CA ALA A 23 6.52 -8.11 7.06
C ALA A 23 5.94 -7.10 8.07
N PHE A 24 6.59 -5.95 8.26
CA PHE A 24 6.14 -4.91 9.18
C PHE A 24 4.89 -4.19 8.67
N SER A 25 4.83 -3.88 7.38
CA SER A 25 3.71 -3.20 6.74
C SER A 25 2.50 -4.11 6.50
N GLY A 26 2.70 -5.43 6.49
CA GLY A 26 1.69 -6.38 6.05
C GLY A 26 1.27 -6.12 4.61
N PHE A 27 2.20 -5.64 3.77
CA PHE A 27 1.93 -5.34 2.36
C PHE A 27 1.57 -6.64 1.61
N GLU A 28 0.39 -6.68 1.02
CA GLU A 28 -0.13 -7.78 0.22
C GLU A 28 -0.67 -7.25 -1.11
N PHE A 29 -0.60 -8.04 -2.19
CA PHE A 29 -1.13 -7.65 -3.48
C PHE A 29 -1.55 -8.85 -4.34
N ASP A 30 -2.51 -8.62 -5.24
CA ASP A 30 -2.88 -9.51 -6.34
C ASP A 30 -3.15 -8.62 -7.57
N MET A 31 -2.16 -8.50 -8.46
CA MET A 31 -2.29 -7.58 -9.59
C MET A 31 -3.18 -8.06 -10.72
N VAL A 32 -3.50 -9.35 -10.78
CA VAL A 32 -4.51 -9.87 -11.71
C VAL A 32 -5.89 -9.34 -11.31
N ARG A 33 -6.17 -9.33 -10.00
CA ARG A 33 -7.41 -8.81 -9.42
C ARG A 33 -7.41 -7.30 -9.18
N GLY A 34 -6.25 -6.62 -9.27
CA GLY A 34 -6.13 -5.21 -8.92
C GLY A 34 -6.25 -4.98 -7.41
N HIS A 35 -5.68 -5.86 -6.60
CA HIS A 35 -5.76 -5.77 -5.14
C HIS A 35 -4.42 -5.31 -4.55
N VAL A 36 -4.49 -4.37 -3.62
CA VAL A 36 -3.40 -3.98 -2.73
C VAL A 36 -3.94 -3.92 -1.29
N GLY A 37 -3.13 -4.35 -0.32
CA GLY A 37 -3.50 -4.32 1.09
C GLY A 37 -2.32 -3.96 2.00
N PHE A 38 -2.63 -3.30 3.11
CA PHE A 38 -1.68 -2.99 4.17
C PHE A 38 -2.27 -3.36 5.52
N ARG A 39 -1.50 -4.13 6.31
CA ARG A 39 -1.87 -4.59 7.65
C ARG A 39 -0.69 -4.40 8.61
N PRO A 40 -0.34 -3.15 8.93
CA PRO A 40 0.86 -2.87 9.69
C PRO A 40 0.78 -3.52 11.08
N VAL A 41 1.89 -4.15 11.50
CA VAL A 41 1.99 -4.80 12.81
C VAL A 41 1.90 -3.77 13.94
N ARG A 42 2.32 -2.53 13.68
CA ARG A 42 2.27 -1.42 14.64
C ARG A 42 1.99 -0.10 13.93
N MET A 43 1.16 0.71 14.56
CA MET A 43 0.93 2.11 14.20
C MET A 43 1.37 3.01 15.35
N GLU A 44 1.93 4.17 15.04
CA GLU A 44 2.36 5.17 16.02
C GLU A 44 1.31 6.27 16.11
N ASN A 45 0.63 6.42 17.25
CA ASN A 45 -0.46 7.39 17.42
C ASN A 45 -1.56 7.29 16.34
N GLY A 46 -1.87 6.05 15.91
CA GLY A 46 -2.82 5.79 14.83
C GLY A 46 -2.31 6.16 13.43
N ARG A 47 -1.00 6.41 13.28
CA ARG A 47 -0.37 6.75 12.00
C ARG A 47 0.58 5.65 11.54
N PHE A 48 0.68 5.52 10.22
CA PHE A 48 1.58 4.58 9.57
C PHE A 48 1.98 5.15 8.21
N ARG A 49 3.26 5.02 7.84
CA ARG A 49 3.74 5.35 6.49
C ARG A 49 4.73 4.30 6.04
N CYS A 50 4.61 3.86 4.79
CA CYS A 50 5.48 2.83 4.25
C CYS A 50 5.66 3.00 2.73
N PHE A 51 6.87 2.71 2.28
CA PHE A 51 7.17 2.53 0.87
C PHE A 51 6.59 1.20 0.37
N TRP A 52 6.11 1.18 -0.87
CA TRP A 52 5.71 -0.04 -1.58
C TRP A 52 6.27 -0.02 -3.01
N SER A 53 6.54 -1.21 -3.55
CA SER A 53 7.03 -1.38 -4.92
C SER A 53 6.44 -2.62 -5.56
N LEU A 54 5.97 -2.46 -6.79
CA LEU A 54 5.47 -3.50 -7.68
C LEU A 54 6.18 -3.37 -9.04
N ASP A 55 5.88 -4.27 -9.99
CA ASP A 55 6.44 -4.17 -11.35
C ASP A 55 5.95 -2.91 -12.07
N SER A 56 4.65 -2.60 -11.96
CA SER A 56 4.01 -1.50 -12.69
C SER A 56 4.39 -0.10 -12.17
N GLY A 57 4.95 -0.02 -10.97
CA GLY A 57 5.26 1.25 -10.31
C GLY A 57 5.61 1.09 -8.83
N TRP A 58 5.95 2.21 -8.20
CA TRP A 58 6.26 2.28 -6.78
C TRP A 58 5.80 3.59 -6.18
N GLY A 59 5.70 3.62 -4.86
CA GLY A 59 5.25 4.79 -4.15
C GLY A 59 5.16 4.58 -2.65
N GLU A 60 4.23 5.28 -2.03
CA GLU A 60 4.05 5.27 -0.58
C GLU A 60 2.58 5.16 -0.20
N VAL A 61 2.33 4.54 0.95
CA VAL A 61 1.06 4.62 1.65
C VAL A 61 1.26 5.42 2.92
N GLU A 62 0.34 6.33 3.21
CA GLU A 62 0.21 7.00 4.50
C GLU A 62 -1.19 6.74 5.05
N VAL A 63 -1.27 6.32 6.31
CA VAL A 63 -2.52 6.09 7.04
C VAL A 63 -2.50 6.95 8.28
N THR A 64 -3.62 7.60 8.55
CA THR A 64 -3.86 8.48 9.68
C THR A 64 -5.21 8.13 10.31
N PRO A 65 -5.53 8.66 11.51
CA PRO A 65 -6.85 8.44 12.11
C PRO A 65 -8.03 8.90 11.24
N SER A 66 -7.84 9.89 10.36
CA SER A 66 -8.90 10.48 9.54
C SER A 66 -8.98 9.95 8.11
N GLY A 67 -8.06 9.05 7.71
CA GLY A 67 -7.98 8.60 6.32
C GLY A 67 -6.63 8.02 5.93
N ALA A 68 -6.53 7.65 4.66
CA ALA A 68 -5.31 7.15 4.04
C ALA A 68 -5.05 7.77 2.68
N GLU A 69 -3.79 7.80 2.27
CA GLU A 69 -3.35 8.23 0.96
C GLU A 69 -2.40 7.19 0.36
N LEU A 70 -2.72 6.70 -0.83
CA LEU A 70 -1.89 5.79 -1.61
C LEU A 70 -1.32 6.55 -2.81
N ARG A 71 -0.05 6.91 -2.74
CA ARG A 71 0.65 7.73 -3.74
C ARG A 71 1.45 6.86 -4.68
N VAL A 72 1.37 7.14 -5.98
CA VAL A 72 2.28 6.56 -6.98
C VAL A 72 3.34 7.59 -7.30
N LEU A 73 4.59 7.31 -6.98
CA LEU A 73 5.71 8.22 -7.24
C LEU A 73 6.34 7.98 -8.62
N TYR A 74 6.22 6.76 -9.15
CA TYR A 74 6.63 6.43 -10.50
C TYR A 74 5.82 5.24 -11.05
N GLY A 75 5.59 5.25 -12.37
CA GLY A 75 4.82 4.21 -13.05
C GLY A 75 3.31 4.42 -12.88
N GLN A 76 2.59 3.33 -12.69
CA GLN A 76 1.15 3.34 -12.50
C GLN A 76 0.68 2.19 -11.60
N LEU A 77 -0.51 2.34 -11.04
CA LEU A 77 -1.13 1.33 -10.21
C LEU A 77 -2.61 1.17 -10.59
N GLU A 78 -2.96 0.00 -11.10
CA GLU A 78 -4.36 -0.35 -11.41
C GLU A 78 -4.99 -1.05 -10.20
N LEU A 79 -6.08 -0.48 -9.69
CA LEU A 79 -6.76 -0.93 -8.49
C LEU A 79 -8.23 -1.21 -8.73
N ARG A 80 -8.69 -2.29 -8.11
CA ARG A 80 -10.08 -2.66 -7.92
C ARG A 80 -10.43 -2.79 -6.45
N SER A 81 -9.44 -3.04 -5.59
CA SER A 81 -9.65 -3.08 -4.14
C SER A 81 -8.42 -2.66 -3.36
N LEU A 82 -8.66 -2.01 -2.23
CA LEU A 82 -7.65 -1.55 -1.29
C LEU A 82 -8.03 -1.99 0.13
N ALA A 83 -7.16 -2.77 0.79
CA ALA A 83 -7.32 -3.13 2.19
C ALA A 83 -6.46 -2.22 3.09
N LEU A 84 -7.08 -1.65 4.13
CA LEU A 84 -6.46 -0.72 5.07
C LEU A 84 -6.74 -1.14 6.52
N PRO A 85 -5.93 -0.72 7.50
CA PRO A 85 -6.19 -0.99 8.91
C PRO A 85 -7.30 -0.08 9.47
N LEU A 86 -8.53 -0.24 8.95
CA LEU A 86 -9.67 0.62 9.28
C LEU A 86 -10.14 0.49 10.73
N ALA A 87 -9.84 -0.64 11.40
CA ALA A 87 -10.21 -0.90 12.80
C ALA A 87 -11.72 -0.67 13.09
N GLY A 88 -12.58 -0.90 12.10
CA GLY A 88 -14.03 -0.70 12.20
C GLY A 88 -14.54 0.69 11.78
N ALA A 89 -13.65 1.63 11.43
CA ALA A 89 -14.04 2.92 10.87
C ALA A 89 -14.77 2.75 9.53
N ALA A 90 -15.81 3.55 9.30
CA ALA A 90 -16.51 3.64 8.05
C ALA A 90 -15.76 4.55 7.08
N VAL A 91 -15.66 4.13 5.82
CA VAL A 91 -15.08 4.94 4.76
C VAL A 91 -16.15 5.89 4.24
N THR A 92 -15.88 7.19 4.33
CA THR A 92 -16.83 8.25 3.98
C THR A 92 -16.64 8.76 2.55
N SER A 93 -15.42 8.70 2.03
CA SER A 93 -15.14 9.01 0.61
C SER A 93 -13.85 8.38 0.11
N VAL A 94 -13.80 8.13 -1.19
CA VAL A 94 -12.59 7.73 -1.94
C VAL A 94 -12.46 8.68 -3.13
N ARG A 95 -11.27 9.23 -3.35
CA ARG A 95 -11.02 10.24 -4.40
C ARG A 95 -9.72 9.99 -5.15
N LEU A 96 -9.74 10.23 -6.45
CA LEU A 96 -8.55 10.33 -7.29
C LEU A 96 -8.44 11.76 -7.80
N GLY A 97 -7.52 12.54 -7.23
CA GLY A 97 -7.45 13.99 -7.52
C GLY A 97 -8.72 14.71 -7.06
N ALA A 98 -9.46 15.31 -8.01
CA ALA A 98 -10.73 15.99 -7.75
C ALA A 98 -11.95 15.08 -7.95
N GLU A 99 -11.77 13.90 -8.52
CA GLU A 99 -12.86 12.98 -8.85
C GLU A 99 -13.19 12.07 -7.67
N GLU A 100 -14.47 11.91 -7.40
CA GLU A 100 -14.97 10.96 -6.41
C GLU A 100 -15.14 9.60 -7.06
N VAL A 101 -14.60 8.57 -6.39
CA VAL A 101 -14.63 7.19 -6.85
C VAL A 101 -15.71 6.46 -6.07
N THR A 102 -16.63 5.78 -6.76
CA THR A 102 -17.65 4.97 -6.08
C THR A 102 -17.07 3.66 -5.56
N PHE A 103 -17.50 3.26 -4.37
CA PHE A 103 -16.94 2.12 -3.66
C PHE A 103 -17.97 1.46 -2.74
N GLY A 104 -17.71 0.19 -2.41
CA GLY A 104 -18.29 -0.51 -1.27
C GLY A 104 -17.23 -0.85 -0.24
N GLN A 105 -17.61 -0.91 1.04
CA GLN A 105 -16.75 -1.35 2.13
C GLN A 105 -17.21 -2.71 2.66
N ASP A 106 -16.26 -3.62 2.88
CA ASP A 106 -16.44 -4.90 3.57
C ASP A 106 -15.34 -5.08 4.61
N GLY A 107 -15.68 -4.80 5.88
CA GLY A 107 -14.72 -4.76 6.98
C GLY A 107 -13.57 -3.78 6.71
N ASN A 108 -12.36 -4.33 6.53
CA ASN A 108 -11.14 -3.57 6.26
C ASN A 108 -10.84 -3.39 4.76
N SER A 109 -11.72 -3.87 3.88
CA SER A 109 -11.53 -3.85 2.43
C SER A 109 -12.45 -2.82 1.78
N ILE A 110 -11.87 -2.01 0.91
CA ILE A 110 -12.57 -1.05 0.05
C ILE A 110 -12.56 -1.62 -1.35
N ARG A 111 -13.74 -1.91 -1.91
CA ARG A 111 -13.90 -2.36 -3.30
C ARG A 111 -14.35 -1.18 -4.15
N LEU A 112 -13.58 -0.84 -5.16
CA LEU A 112 -13.95 0.16 -6.16
C LEU A 112 -14.92 -0.47 -7.15
N ASP A 113 -15.97 0.26 -7.53
CA ASP A 113 -17.00 -0.26 -8.45
C ASP A 113 -16.45 -0.46 -9.86
N GLU A 114 -15.49 0.37 -10.24
CA GLU A 114 -14.72 0.27 -11.48
C GLU A 114 -13.23 0.12 -11.19
N ARG A 115 -12.45 -0.30 -12.20
CA ARG A 115 -10.99 -0.29 -12.05
C ARG A 115 -10.51 1.16 -12.15
N VAL A 116 -9.65 1.56 -11.21
CA VAL A 116 -9.05 2.89 -11.15
C VAL A 116 -7.57 2.78 -11.40
N THR A 117 -7.05 3.58 -12.32
CA THR A 117 -5.60 3.67 -12.58
C THR A 117 -5.04 4.93 -11.94
N VAL A 118 -4.19 4.75 -10.93
CA VAL A 118 -3.45 5.85 -10.30
C VAL A 118 -2.13 6.01 -11.05
N LEU A 119 -1.92 7.18 -11.65
CA LEU A 119 -0.70 7.50 -12.41
C LEU A 119 0.38 8.08 -11.51
N ALA A 120 1.61 8.15 -12.00
CA ALA A 120 2.70 8.86 -11.35
C ALA A 120 2.31 10.28 -10.93
N ASP A 121 2.81 10.70 -9.76
CA ASP A 121 2.49 11.96 -9.08
C ASP A 121 1.02 12.14 -8.68
N ALA A 122 0.19 11.08 -8.80
CA ALA A 122 -1.18 11.06 -8.32
C ALA A 122 -1.34 10.21 -7.05
N ALA A 123 -2.46 10.41 -6.37
CA ALA A 123 -2.79 9.68 -5.14
C ALA A 123 -4.27 9.33 -5.08
N LEU A 124 -4.55 8.10 -4.65
CA LEU A 124 -5.88 7.69 -4.21
C LEU A 124 -6.03 8.07 -2.73
N ARG A 125 -6.99 8.92 -2.42
CA ARG A 125 -7.26 9.41 -1.06
C ARG A 125 -8.52 8.78 -0.52
N VAL A 126 -8.47 8.33 0.72
CA VAL A 126 -9.57 7.69 1.42
C VAL A 126 -9.81 8.46 2.72
N HIS A 127 -11.05 8.83 3.01
CA HIS A 127 -11.43 9.45 4.27
C HIS A 127 -12.23 8.48 5.13
N PHE A 128 -11.97 8.50 6.44
CA PHE A 128 -12.66 7.71 7.45
C PHE A 128 -13.62 8.60 8.26
N ASP A 129 -14.53 8.00 9.02
CA ASP A 129 -15.38 8.68 10.01
C ASP A 129 -14.72 8.88 11.38
#